data_AF-A0A3D8MR39-F1
#
_entry.id   AF-A0A3D8MR39-F1
#
_cell.length_a   1.000
_cell.length_b   1.000
_cell.length_c   1.000
_cell.angle_alpha   90.00
_cell.angle_beta   90.00
_cell.angle_gamma   90.00
#
_symmetry.space_group_name_H-M   'P 1'
#
loop_
_entity.id
_entity.type
_entity.pdbx_description
1 polymer ?
#
loop_
_entity_poly.entity_id
_entity_poly.type
_entity_poly.pdbx_seq_one_letter_code
_entity_poly.pdbx_strand_id
1 'polypeptide(L)'
;MQDWDIEVADPTRIDDFLSALAAASEREEIICLLDLVLASLDEWFEAREPLETIHLDDMAQRVSSLAGPTLRDFPDVAEYWVESDNPVAQLLRRLFADPEF
;
A
#
# COMPACT_ATOMS: atom_id res chain seq x y z
N MET A 1 -23.20 -3.49 -12.98
CA MET A 1 -22.28 -2.55 -12.33
C MET A 1 -22.78 -2.48 -10.90
N GLN A 2 -22.14 -3.21 -9.98
CA GLN A 2 -22.46 -3.05 -8.56
C GLN A 2 -21.85 -1.73 -8.13
N ASP A 3 -22.64 -0.88 -7.48
CA ASP A 3 -22.16 0.32 -6.82
C ASP A 3 -21.24 -0.13 -5.68
N TRP A 4 -19.95 -0.22 -5.95
CA TRP A 4 -18.98 -0.12 -4.87
C TRP A 4 -19.16 1.29 -4.28
N ASP A 5 -19.42 1.38 -2.97
CA ASP A 5 -19.23 2.64 -2.27
C ASP A 5 -17.85 3.15 -2.67
N ILE A 6 -17.76 4.41 -3.12
CA ILE A 6 -16.48 4.98 -3.56
C ILE A 6 -15.59 5.00 -2.32
N GLU A 7 -14.75 3.98 -2.20
CA GLU A 7 -13.73 3.91 -1.18
C GLU A 7 -12.68 4.96 -1.51
N VAL A 8 -12.47 5.88 -0.59
CA VAL A 8 -11.44 6.92 -0.67
C VAL A 8 -10.29 6.48 0.22
N ALA A 9 -9.07 6.85 -0.15
CA ALA A 9 -7.90 6.67 0.71
C ALA A 9 -8.19 7.26 2.10
N ASP A 10 -7.83 6.50 3.14
CA ASP A 10 -8.01 6.90 4.53
C ASP A 10 -6.94 6.20 5.39
N PRO A 11 -6.01 6.94 6.02
CA PRO A 11 -4.93 6.37 6.81
C PRO A 11 -5.41 5.61 8.05
N THR A 12 -6.66 5.78 8.46
CA THR A 12 -7.27 5.04 9.60
C THR A 12 -7.88 3.70 9.19
N ARG A 13 -8.07 3.45 7.89
CA ARG A 13 -8.73 2.26 7.33
C ARG A 13 -7.77 1.30 6.63
N ILE A 14 -6.46 1.52 6.73
CA ILE A 14 -5.44 0.65 6.10
C ILE A 14 -5.64 -0.83 6.48
N ASP A 15 -5.92 -1.13 7.75
CA ASP A 15 -6.15 -2.52 8.20
C ASP A 15 -7.44 -3.12 7.58
N ASP A 16 -8.48 -2.31 7.33
CA ASP A 16 -9.70 -2.75 6.66
C ASP A 16 -9.43 -3.06 5.19
N PHE A 17 -8.70 -2.19 4.50
CA PHE A 17 -8.30 -2.40 3.10
C PHE A 17 -7.39 -3.61 2.93
N LEU A 18 -6.45 -3.83 3.85
CA LEU A 18 -5.61 -5.04 3.88
C LEU A 18 -6.44 -6.32 4.10
N SER A 19 -7.45 -6.26 4.97
CA SER A 19 -8.36 -7.38 5.21
C SER A 19 -9.22 -7.69 3.98
N ALA A 20 -9.72 -6.65 3.29
CA ALA A 20 -10.43 -6.79 2.03
C ALA A 20 -9.52 -7.34 0.93
N LEU A 21 -8.28 -6.85 0.82
CA LEU A 21 -7.29 -7.32 -0.14
C LEU A 21 -7.00 -8.81 0.01
N ALA A 22 -6.90 -9.30 1.25
CA ALA A 22 -6.69 -10.72 1.53
C ALA A 22 -7.89 -11.62 1.16
N ALA A 23 -9.10 -11.05 1.12
CA ALA A 23 -10.33 -11.76 0.75
C ALA A 23 -10.68 -11.63 -0.74
N ALA A 24 -10.11 -10.63 -1.42
CA ALA A 24 -10.32 -10.36 -2.83
C ALA A 24 -9.87 -11.52 -3.72
N SER A 25 -10.62 -11.77 -4.78
CA SER A 25 -10.31 -12.83 -5.75
C SER A 25 -10.33 -12.36 -7.21
N GLU A 26 -10.93 -11.20 -7.46
CA GLU A 26 -10.98 -10.60 -8.78
C GLU A 26 -9.78 -9.68 -8.98
N ARG A 27 -9.12 -9.79 -10.14
CA ARG A 27 -7.92 -8.99 -10.47
C ARG A 27 -8.17 -7.48 -10.35
N GLU A 28 -9.30 -7.01 -10.87
CA GLU A 28 -9.66 -5.58 -10.82
C GLU A 28 -9.87 -5.10 -9.38
N GLU A 29 -10.53 -5.91 -8.55
CA GLU A 29 -10.73 -5.63 -7.13
C GLU A 29 -9.39 -5.57 -6.38
N ILE A 30 -8.48 -6.52 -6.63
CA ILE A 30 -7.15 -6.56 -6.04
C ILE A 30 -6.35 -5.29 -6.38
N ILE A 31 -6.38 -4.86 -7.65
CA ILE A 31 -5.69 -3.64 -8.10
C ILE A 31 -6.24 -2.42 -7.36
N CYS A 32 -7.55 -2.25 -7.31
CA CYS A 32 -8.19 -1.14 -6.61
C CYS A 32 -7.84 -1.12 -5.12
N LEU A 33 -7.84 -2.28 -4.46
CA LEU A 33 -7.51 -2.39 -3.04
C LEU A 33 -6.02 -2.12 -2.77
N LEU A 34 -5.13 -2.57 -3.66
CA LEU A 34 -3.70 -2.22 -3.57
C LEU A 34 -3.49 -0.71 -3.67
N ASP A 35 -4.14 -0.05 -4.63
CA ASP A 35 -4.05 1.40 -4.78
C ASP A 35 -4.60 2.13 -3.53
N LEU A 36 -5.71 1.66 -2.96
CA LEU A 36 -6.25 2.23 -1.72
C LEU A 36 -5.31 2.06 -0.53
N VAL A 37 -4.68 0.89 -0.39
CA VAL A 37 -3.69 0.64 0.66
C VAL A 37 -2.49 1.57 0.50
N LEU A 38 -1.94 1.70 -0.73
CA LEU A 38 -0.77 2.54 -1.00
C LEU A 38 -1.09 4.03 -0.82
N ALA A 39 -2.22 4.51 -1.32
CA ALA A 39 -2.64 5.89 -1.16
C ALA A 39 -2.90 6.25 0.32
N SER A 40 -3.59 5.36 1.05
CA SER A 40 -3.84 5.55 2.48
C SER A 40 -2.55 5.53 3.30
N LEU A 41 -1.56 4.73 2.87
CA LEU A 41 -0.24 4.72 3.49
C LEU A 41 0.53 6.01 3.22
N ASP A 42 0.41 6.58 2.01
CA ASP A 42 1.02 7.88 1.68
C ASP A 42 0.45 8.99 2.59
N GLU A 43 -0.89 9.07 2.71
CA GLU A 43 -1.55 10.00 3.64
C GLU A 43 -1.14 9.77 5.10
N TRP A 44 -0.93 8.51 5.49
CA TRP A 44 -0.47 8.15 6.83
C TRP A 44 0.93 8.69 7.12
N PHE A 45 1.81 8.71 6.11
CA PHE A 45 3.14 9.31 6.20
C PHE A 45 3.06 10.84 6.23
N GLU A 46 2.30 11.47 5.34
CA GLU A 46 2.11 12.93 5.29
C GLU A 46 1.60 13.49 6.61
N ALA A 47 0.63 12.81 7.23
CA ALA A 47 0.03 13.24 8.49
C ALA A 47 1.01 13.25 9.69
N ARG A 48 2.20 12.69 9.54
CA ARG A 48 3.18 12.52 10.63
C ARG A 48 4.48 13.32 10.47
N GLU A 49 4.58 14.24 9.50
CA GLU A 49 5.77 15.09 9.38
C GLU A 49 5.95 16.07 10.57
N PRO A 50 7.20 16.36 11.01
CA PRO A 50 8.46 15.92 10.42
C PRO A 50 8.96 14.58 10.98
N LEU A 51 9.37 13.69 10.07
CA LEU A 51 9.84 12.31 10.29
C LEU A 51 11.21 12.21 10.99
N GLU A 52 11.59 13.08 11.93
CA GLU A 52 12.93 12.98 12.55
C GLU A 52 13.09 11.74 13.46
N THR A 53 11.99 11.09 13.85
CA THR A 53 12.01 9.88 14.71
C THR A 53 10.88 8.89 14.42
N ILE A 54 10.34 8.89 13.21
CA ILE A 54 9.35 7.87 12.86
C ILE A 54 10.12 6.59 12.56
N HIS A 55 10.28 5.77 13.60
CA HIS A 55 10.46 4.35 13.43
C HIS A 55 9.42 3.89 12.41
N LEU A 56 9.88 3.50 11.22
CA LEU A 56 9.10 3.04 10.06
C LEU A 56 8.25 1.79 10.36
N ASP A 57 8.17 1.37 11.61
CA ASP A 57 8.34 -0.06 11.90
C ASP A 57 7.02 -0.81 12.06
N ASP A 58 5.88 -0.13 12.22
CA ASP A 58 4.61 -0.85 12.41
C ASP A 58 3.75 -0.86 11.14
N MET A 59 3.28 0.29 10.66
CA MET A 59 2.32 0.31 9.56
C MET A 59 2.97 0.00 8.21
N ALA A 60 4.12 0.62 7.90
CA ALA A 60 4.83 0.35 6.65
C ALA A 60 5.35 -1.10 6.60
N GLN A 61 5.84 -1.63 7.73
CA GLN A 61 6.23 -3.03 7.85
C GLN A 61 5.03 -3.98 7.70
N ARG A 62 3.87 -3.63 8.25
CA ARG A 62 2.64 -4.42 8.13
C ARG A 62 2.14 -4.44 6.70
N VAL A 63 2.06 -3.29 6.02
CA VAL A 63 1.71 -3.20 4.60
C VAL A 63 2.69 -4.01 3.77
N SER A 64 4.00 -3.86 4.00
CA SER A 64 5.03 -4.65 3.30
C SER A 64 4.86 -6.14 3.51
N SER A 65 4.59 -6.58 4.75
CA SER A 65 4.40 -8.00 5.08
C SER A 65 3.14 -8.60 4.46
N LEU A 66 2.03 -7.84 4.44
CA LEU A 66 0.72 -8.36 4.04
C LEU A 66 0.39 -8.13 2.56
N ALA A 67 0.66 -6.93 2.05
CA ALA A 67 0.43 -6.59 0.65
C ALA A 67 1.64 -6.92 -0.24
N GLY A 68 2.84 -7.13 0.32
CA GLY A 68 4.06 -7.39 -0.45
C GLY A 68 3.99 -8.58 -1.40
N PRO A 69 3.49 -9.76 -1.00
CA PRO A 69 3.29 -10.87 -1.92
C PRO A 69 2.37 -10.49 -3.09
N THR A 70 1.25 -9.82 -2.81
CA THR A 70 0.31 -9.38 -3.84
C THR A 70 0.92 -8.32 -4.75
N LEU A 71 1.70 -7.38 -4.22
CA LEU A 71 2.42 -6.37 -5.02
C LEU A 71 3.42 -7.00 -5.99
N ARG A 72 3.98 -8.17 -5.67
CA ARG A 72 4.84 -8.93 -6.60
C ARG A 72 4.07 -9.63 -7.71
N ASP A 73 2.87 -10.08 -7.42
CA ASP A 73 1.95 -10.67 -8.41
C ASP A 73 1.31 -9.58 -9.31
N PHE A 74 1.36 -8.32 -8.87
CA PHE A 74 0.80 -7.14 -9.55
C PHE A 74 1.85 -6.00 -9.66
N PRO A 75 2.97 -6.25 -10.37
CA PRO A 75 4.06 -5.29 -10.47
C PRO A 75 3.65 -3.99 -11.19
N ASP A 76 2.62 -4.06 -12.04
CA ASP A 76 2.02 -2.92 -12.74
C ASP A 76 1.54 -1.83 -11.77
N VAL A 77 0.98 -2.23 -10.62
CA VAL A 77 0.55 -1.28 -9.59
C VAL A 77 1.76 -0.66 -8.92
N ALA A 78 2.75 -1.47 -8.53
CA ALA A 78 3.95 -0.95 -7.89
C ALA A 78 4.75 0.01 -8.79
N GLU A 79 4.89 -0.31 -10.08
CA GLU A 79 5.60 0.52 -11.05
C GLU A 79 5.00 1.93 -11.15
N TYR A 80 3.67 2.05 -11.16
CA TYR A 80 2.97 3.33 -11.17
C TYR A 80 3.36 4.21 -9.96
N TRP A 81 3.46 3.63 -8.77
CA TRP A 81 3.81 4.36 -7.56
C TRP A 81 5.30 4.67 -7.45
N VAL A 82 6.17 3.80 -7.95
CA VAL A 82 7.64 3.95 -7.87
C VAL A 82 8.18 5.13 -8.67
N GLU A 83 7.44 5.66 -9.66
CA GLU A 83 7.83 6.86 -10.40
C GLU A 83 7.75 8.15 -9.58
N SER A 84 7.06 8.11 -8.44
CA SER A 84 6.90 9.24 -7.52
C SER A 84 8.11 9.40 -6.59
N ASP A 85 8.35 10.60 -6.08
CA ASP A 85 9.35 10.85 -5.02
C ASP A 85 8.70 10.94 -3.62
N ASN A 86 7.75 10.04 -3.35
CA ASN A 86 7.04 9.97 -2.07
C ASN A 86 7.58 8.83 -1.17
N PRO A 87 7.26 8.83 0.13
CA PRO A 87 7.71 7.80 1.07
C PRO A 87 7.29 6.38 0.66
N VAL A 88 6.13 6.24 0.02
CA VAL A 88 5.63 4.94 -0.50
C VAL A 88 6.53 4.42 -1.62
N ALA A 89 6.96 5.26 -2.56
CA ALA A 89 7.90 4.88 -3.60
C ALA A 89 9.23 4.40 -3.01
N GLN A 90 9.72 5.02 -1.93
CA GLN A 90 10.93 4.57 -1.23
C GLN A 90 10.72 3.20 -0.58
N LEU A 91 9.55 2.96 0.03
CA LEU A 91 9.18 1.66 0.60
C LEU A 91 9.14 0.57 -0.46
N LEU A 92 8.46 0.82 -1.58
CA LEU A 92 8.33 -0.12 -2.69
C LEU A 92 9.70 -0.46 -3.28
N ARG A 93 10.54 0.54 -3.57
CA ARG A 93 11.91 0.31 -4.05
C ARG A 93 12.71 -0.60 -3.10
N ARG A 94 12.51 -0.45 -1.78
CA ARG A 94 13.17 -1.29 -0.78
C ARG A 94 12.62 -2.71 -0.77
N LEU A 95 11.30 -2.88 -0.86
CA LEU A 95 10.61 -4.16 -0.94
C LEU A 95 11.05 -4.98 -2.17
N PHE A 96 11.21 -4.32 -3.33
CA PHE A 96 11.64 -4.97 -4.57
C PHE A 96 13.16 -5.12 -4.69
N ALA A 97 13.95 -4.40 -3.90
CA ALA A 97 15.40 -4.56 -3.84
C ALA A 97 15.84 -5.68 -2.88
N ASP A 98 14.97 -6.12 -1.97
CA ASP A 98 15.25 -7.20 -1.02
C ASP A 98 14.97 -8.58 -1.67
N PRO A 99 16.02 -9.39 -1.91
CA PRO A 99 15.85 -10.72 -2.50
C PRO A 99 15.30 -11.77 -1.52
N GLU A 100 15.25 -11.48 -0.21
CA GLU A 100 14.77 -12.39 0.84
C GLU A 100 13.30 -12.20 1.21
N PHE A 101 12.69 -11.10 0.76
CA PHE A 101 11.23 -10.94 0.81
C PHE A 101 10.54 -11.97 -0.10
#